data_AF-A0A1H2WC39-F1
#
_entry.id   AF-A0A1H2WC39-F1
#
_cell.length_a   1.000
_cell.length_b   1.000
_cell.length_c   1.000
_cell.angle_alpha   90.00
_cell.angle_beta   90.00
_cell.angle_gamma   90.00
#
_symmetry.space_group_name_H-M   'P 1'
#
loop_
_entity.id
_entity.type
_entity.pdbx_description
1 polymer ?
#
loop_
_entity_poly.entity_id
_entity_poly.type
_entity_poly.pdbx_seq_one_letter_code
_entity_poly.pdbx_strand_id
1 'polypeptide(L)'
;MRDEIDFGRGTIIHDTLSFVDRDASLPELFLGEDLLLVMYLQGKFYLDVGWYGSGEGCFIVRVVSGKREEPFQKNAESWRKLKKVIEEGVAFIHSLMEMPDDVPCYRSQLPPDSISSNNVDQLLGVVEIEWEDKQSDVALDPLKKLEKVWGVQLPEDLKEIILSCNGGGPLPYQFPLDEERWGEFLRLMDFSAKIELDEKLPAGLYPFGNSDRGLLCLDYRVNAGEPAIVIVDLEEEDESEQVIHLADHFRVFLRSLSNLMGWRRDTTAELRERIAQQLFKLEKEWEITFPTPYKKLVLEHEGGTPEAPYIYTNRARAEVSHLLQLIDLDAEDSVRRIYQEHFADTKHFPFAMCTNGDILCHSYQGEEVTVVLWSQAEDAFHPVNSSFARFLQYLRYQ
;
A
#
# COMPACT_ATOMS: atom_id res chain seq x y z
N MET A 1 -7.07 11.39 -30.08
CA MET A 1 -6.17 10.58 -29.24
C MET A 1 -7.04 9.75 -28.34
N ARG A 2 -7.81 10.34 -27.42
CA ARG A 2 -8.85 9.59 -26.71
C ARG A 2 -9.74 8.76 -27.64
N ASP A 3 -10.36 9.39 -28.64
CA ASP A 3 -11.26 8.69 -29.57
C ASP A 3 -10.54 7.74 -30.55
N GLU A 4 -9.21 7.68 -30.49
CA GLU A 4 -8.40 6.86 -31.38
C GLU A 4 -7.76 5.65 -30.69
N ILE A 5 -7.95 5.52 -29.37
CA ILE A 5 -7.39 4.45 -28.55
C ILE A 5 -8.56 3.66 -27.98
N ASP A 6 -8.57 2.35 -28.20
CA ASP A 6 -9.55 1.46 -27.61
C ASP A 6 -9.09 1.05 -26.20
N PHE A 7 -9.66 1.70 -25.19
CA PHE A 7 -9.42 1.35 -23.79
C PHE A 7 -10.19 0.10 -23.33
N GLY A 8 -10.96 -0.55 -24.21
CA GLY A 8 -11.72 -1.76 -23.88
C GLY A 8 -12.67 -1.56 -22.71
N ARG A 9 -12.39 -2.24 -21.58
CA ARG A 9 -13.18 -2.14 -20.34
C ARG A 9 -12.76 -0.97 -19.42
N GLY A 10 -11.75 -0.20 -19.84
CA GLY A 10 -11.26 0.96 -19.09
C GLY A 10 -12.29 2.08 -19.01
N THR A 11 -12.42 2.68 -17.82
CA THR A 11 -13.22 3.87 -17.58
C THR A 11 -12.29 5.06 -17.42
N ILE A 12 -12.41 6.05 -18.31
CA ILE A 12 -11.64 7.30 -18.22
C ILE A 12 -12.19 8.12 -17.06
N ILE A 13 -11.36 8.37 -16.05
CA ILE A 13 -11.71 9.09 -14.82
C ILE A 13 -11.10 10.49 -14.76
N HIS A 14 -10.05 10.75 -15.53
CA HIS A 14 -9.47 12.07 -15.76
C HIS A 14 -8.98 12.19 -17.21
N ASP A 15 -9.21 13.32 -17.88
CA ASP A 15 -8.83 13.53 -19.29
C ASP A 15 -8.70 15.02 -19.62
N THR A 16 -7.61 15.64 -19.16
CA THR A 16 -7.21 16.96 -19.63
C THR A 16 -6.42 16.89 -20.95
N LEU A 17 -5.89 15.71 -21.30
CA LEU A 17 -5.19 15.43 -22.55
C LEU A 17 -6.05 15.75 -23.79
N SER A 18 -7.37 15.57 -23.70
CA SER A 18 -8.32 15.92 -24.77
C SER A 18 -8.35 17.41 -25.13
N PHE A 19 -7.97 18.30 -24.22
CA PHE A 19 -7.96 19.76 -24.42
C PHE A 19 -6.62 20.30 -24.91
N VAL A 20 -5.59 19.45 -24.99
CA VAL A 20 -4.26 19.88 -25.43
C VAL A 20 -4.21 20.01 -26.95
N ASP A 21 -3.80 21.18 -27.44
CA ASP A 21 -3.57 21.43 -28.86
C ASP A 21 -2.39 20.56 -29.36
N ARG A 22 -2.66 19.69 -30.33
CA ARG A 22 -1.66 18.76 -30.87
C ARG A 22 -0.76 19.41 -31.91
N ASP A 23 -1.17 20.55 -32.44
CA ASP A 23 -0.37 21.32 -33.39
C ASP A 23 0.59 22.29 -32.66
N ALA A 24 0.39 22.50 -31.36
CA ALA A 24 1.30 23.25 -30.51
C ALA A 24 2.63 22.50 -30.29
N SER A 25 3.72 23.25 -30.22
CA SER A 25 5.02 22.68 -29.87
C SER A 25 5.01 22.27 -28.40
N LEU A 26 5.43 21.04 -28.09
CA LEU A 26 5.45 20.51 -26.72
C LEU A 26 6.24 21.40 -25.72
N PRO A 27 7.38 22.01 -26.08
CA PRO A 27 8.13 22.88 -25.16
C PRO A 27 7.37 24.14 -24.71
N GLU A 28 6.29 24.53 -25.41
CA GLU A 28 5.52 25.74 -25.11
C GLU A 28 4.31 25.47 -24.20
N LEU A 29 3.99 24.20 -23.92
CA LEU A 29 2.81 23.81 -23.14
C LEU A 29 3.16 23.62 -21.66
N PHE A 30 2.47 24.35 -20.79
CA PHE A 30 2.42 24.04 -19.36
C PHE A 30 1.44 22.88 -19.14
N LEU A 31 1.95 21.65 -19.26
CA LEU A 31 1.20 20.43 -19.01
C LEU A 31 1.32 20.02 -17.55
N GLY A 32 0.22 19.51 -16.98
CA GLY A 32 0.19 18.97 -15.62
C GLY A 32 0.67 17.52 -15.55
N GLU A 33 0.87 17.06 -14.32
CA GLU A 33 1.31 15.69 -14.02
C GLU A 33 0.23 14.64 -14.28
N ASP A 34 -1.06 15.01 -14.22
CA ASP A 34 -2.17 14.09 -14.52
C ASP A 34 -2.92 14.57 -15.77
N LEU A 35 -2.57 14.04 -16.95
CA LEU A 35 -3.23 14.40 -18.21
C LEU A 35 -4.36 13.45 -18.60
N LEU A 36 -4.16 12.16 -18.37
CA LEU A 36 -5.16 11.12 -18.65
C LEU A 36 -5.02 10.01 -17.62
N LEU A 37 -6.11 9.68 -16.94
CA LEU A 37 -6.20 8.57 -16.00
C LEU A 37 -7.35 7.64 -16.41
N VAL A 38 -7.02 6.38 -16.67
CA VAL A 38 -7.98 5.34 -17.09
C VAL A 38 -7.98 4.20 -16.09
N MET A 39 -9.13 3.92 -15.51
CA MET A 39 -9.29 2.91 -14.47
C MET A 39 -9.88 1.61 -15.03
N TYR A 40 -9.35 0.47 -14.59
CA TYR A 40 -9.82 -0.87 -14.97
C TYR A 40 -10.18 -1.68 -13.73
N LEU A 41 -11.12 -2.61 -13.88
CA LEU A 41 -11.55 -3.55 -12.84
C LEU A 41 -11.76 -2.88 -11.47
N GLN A 42 -12.57 -1.82 -11.42
CA GLN A 42 -12.92 -1.11 -10.19
C GLN A 42 -11.70 -0.59 -9.39
N GLY A 43 -10.65 -0.18 -10.09
CA GLY A 43 -9.45 0.40 -9.46
C GLY A 43 -8.33 -0.59 -9.22
N LYS A 44 -8.46 -1.85 -9.70
CA LYS A 44 -7.35 -2.80 -9.65
C LYS A 44 -6.14 -2.33 -10.47
N PHE A 45 -6.41 -1.66 -11.60
CA PHE A 45 -5.37 -1.11 -12.48
C PHE A 45 -5.73 0.31 -12.93
N TYR A 46 -4.73 1.17 -13.05
CA TYR A 46 -4.80 2.49 -13.64
C TYR A 46 -3.77 2.62 -14.74
N LEU A 47 -4.17 3.21 -15.85
CA LEU A 47 -3.25 3.78 -16.83
C LEU A 47 -3.18 5.27 -16.54
N ASP A 48 -2.02 5.73 -16.09
CA ASP A 48 -1.74 7.13 -15.79
C ASP A 48 -0.82 7.71 -16.86
N VAL A 49 -1.13 8.91 -17.32
CA VAL A 49 -0.41 9.62 -18.35
C VAL A 49 -0.18 11.04 -17.86
N GLY A 50 1.08 11.36 -17.66
CA GLY A 50 1.50 12.66 -17.15
C GLY A 50 2.58 13.32 -17.98
N TRP A 51 2.79 14.61 -17.76
CA TRP A 51 3.96 15.32 -18.28
C TRP A 51 4.90 15.66 -17.13
N TYR A 52 6.11 15.11 -17.15
CA TYR A 52 7.08 15.26 -16.08
C TYR A 52 8.43 15.81 -16.59
N GLY A 53 9.08 16.62 -15.76
CA GLY A 53 10.45 17.12 -15.96
C GLY A 53 10.56 18.65 -16.10
N SER A 54 11.67 19.22 -15.59
CA SER A 54 12.01 20.64 -15.78
C SER A 54 12.76 20.84 -17.10
N GLY A 55 12.16 21.54 -18.07
CA GLY A 55 12.79 21.87 -19.37
C GLY A 55 12.07 21.23 -20.56
N GLU A 56 12.77 20.39 -21.34
CA GLU A 56 12.20 19.60 -22.44
C GLU A 56 11.41 18.40 -21.89
N GLY A 57 10.34 18.66 -21.11
CA GLY A 57 9.57 17.60 -20.45
C GLY A 57 9.18 16.45 -21.38
N CYS A 58 8.81 15.31 -20.81
CA CYS A 58 8.33 14.18 -21.58
C CYS A 58 7.03 13.66 -21.00
N PHE A 59 6.22 13.05 -21.86
CA PHE A 59 5.09 12.28 -21.37
C PHE A 59 5.64 11.02 -20.71
N ILE A 60 5.14 10.71 -19.52
CA ILE A 60 5.35 9.42 -18.87
C ILE A 60 4.00 8.72 -18.84
N VAL A 61 3.96 7.50 -19.37
CA VAL A 61 2.81 6.61 -19.26
C VAL A 61 3.17 5.52 -18.27
N ARG A 62 2.38 5.40 -17.21
CA ARG A 62 2.54 4.41 -16.14
C ARG A 62 1.32 3.52 -16.09
N VAL A 63 1.53 2.23 -15.83
CA VAL A 63 0.46 1.36 -15.37
C VAL A 63 0.64 1.16 -13.87
N VAL A 64 -0.24 1.79 -13.10
CA VAL A 64 -0.29 1.62 -11.65
C VAL A 64 -1.21 0.45 -11.37
N SER A 65 -0.70 -0.56 -10.69
CA SER A 65 -1.49 -1.68 -10.20
C SER A 65 -1.35 -1.75 -8.69
N GLY A 66 -2.29 -2.40 -8.01
CA GLY A 66 -2.08 -2.79 -6.61
C GLY A 66 -0.84 -3.66 -6.41
N LYS A 67 -0.26 -4.21 -7.50
CA LYS A 67 0.98 -4.98 -7.44
C LYS A 67 2.19 -4.06 -7.42
N ARG A 68 3.10 -4.29 -6.47
CA ARG A 68 4.30 -3.45 -6.22
C ARG A 68 5.40 -3.49 -7.28
N GLU A 69 5.17 -4.16 -8.39
CA GLU A 69 6.08 -4.10 -9.52
C GLU A 69 5.40 -3.14 -10.49
N GLU A 70 6.10 -2.08 -10.90
CA GLU A 70 5.70 -1.27 -12.04
C GLU A 70 6.44 -1.79 -13.27
N PRO A 71 5.95 -2.80 -14.01
CA PRO A 71 6.70 -3.31 -15.14
C PRO A 71 6.53 -2.40 -16.36
N PHE A 72 5.58 -1.46 -16.29
CA PHE A 72 5.22 -0.58 -17.37
C PHE A 72 5.29 0.89 -16.94
N GLN A 73 6.47 1.46 -17.17
CA GLN A 73 6.67 2.90 -17.27
C GLN A 73 7.42 3.18 -18.57
N LYS A 74 6.88 4.07 -19.41
CA LYS A 74 7.50 4.42 -20.70
C LYS A 74 7.37 5.90 -20.99
N ASN A 75 8.45 6.46 -21.52
CA ASN A 75 8.51 7.87 -21.90
C ASN A 75 8.13 8.06 -23.37
N ALA A 76 7.50 9.20 -23.66
CA ALA A 76 7.19 9.64 -25.02
C ALA A 76 7.48 11.13 -25.21
N GLU A 77 8.29 11.43 -26.23
CA GLU A 77 8.73 12.77 -26.62
C GLU A 77 7.90 13.37 -27.78
N SER A 78 6.85 12.70 -28.22
CA SER A 78 5.97 13.18 -29.29
C SER A 78 4.57 12.61 -29.18
N TRP A 79 3.57 13.29 -29.74
CA TRP A 79 2.18 12.83 -29.78
C TRP A 79 2.01 11.44 -30.40
N ARG A 80 2.73 11.16 -31.49
CA ARG A 80 2.69 9.85 -32.15
C ARG A 80 3.23 8.75 -31.24
N LYS A 81 4.35 9.02 -30.56
CA LYS A 81 4.93 8.06 -29.61
C LYS A 81 4.04 7.90 -28.38
N LEU A 82 3.47 8.99 -27.87
CA LEU A 82 2.56 8.98 -26.73
C LEU A 82 1.40 8.04 -26.98
N LYS A 83 0.69 8.21 -28.12
CA LYS A 83 -0.41 7.31 -28.50
C LYS A 83 0.01 5.85 -28.48
N LYS A 84 1.15 5.52 -29.10
CA LYS A 84 1.68 4.16 -29.15
C LYS A 84 1.97 3.62 -27.74
N VAL A 85 2.56 4.42 -26.87
CA VAL A 85 2.87 4.02 -25.49
C VAL A 85 1.60 3.81 -24.68
N ILE A 86 0.57 4.65 -24.86
CA ILE A 86 -0.75 4.45 -24.23
C ILE A 86 -1.36 3.13 -24.70
N GLU A 87 -1.36 2.83 -26.01
CA GLU A 87 -1.85 1.56 -26.55
C GLU A 87 -1.09 0.34 -25.98
N GLU A 88 0.24 0.44 -25.85
CA GLU A 88 1.07 -0.59 -25.21
C GLU A 88 0.69 -0.79 -23.72
N GLY A 89 0.38 0.30 -23.00
CA GLY A 89 -0.06 0.25 -21.60
C GLY A 89 -1.45 -0.37 -21.43
N VAL A 90 -2.39 -0.04 -22.32
CA VAL A 90 -3.72 -0.69 -22.37
C VAL A 90 -3.57 -2.19 -22.61
N ALA A 91 -2.77 -2.59 -23.60
CA ALA A 91 -2.51 -3.99 -23.90
C ALA A 91 -1.89 -4.73 -22.70
N PHE A 92 -0.95 -4.07 -22.00
CA PHE A 92 -0.37 -4.60 -20.78
C PHE A 92 -1.43 -4.80 -19.69
N ILE A 93 -2.29 -3.82 -19.40
CA ILE A 93 -3.39 -3.97 -18.43
C ILE A 93 -4.31 -5.12 -18.82
N HIS A 94 -4.70 -5.24 -20.10
CA HIS A 94 -5.56 -6.35 -20.54
C HIS A 94 -4.91 -7.71 -20.29
N SER A 95 -3.60 -7.85 -20.48
CA SER A 95 -2.87 -9.08 -20.13
C SER A 95 -2.92 -9.39 -18.63
N LEU A 96 -2.87 -8.37 -17.78
CA LEU A 96 -3.00 -8.53 -16.32
C LEU A 96 -4.42 -8.92 -15.89
N MET A 97 -5.44 -8.42 -16.59
CA MET A 97 -6.85 -8.74 -16.34
C MET A 97 -7.22 -10.18 -16.73
N GLU A 98 -6.46 -10.83 -17.60
CA GLU A 98 -6.64 -12.24 -17.95
C GLU A 98 -5.97 -13.20 -16.95
N MET A 99 -5.11 -12.68 -16.07
CA MET A 99 -4.55 -13.47 -14.98
C MET A 99 -5.64 -13.72 -13.93
N PRO A 100 -5.71 -14.93 -13.33
CA PRO A 100 -6.68 -15.22 -12.29
C PRO A 100 -6.58 -14.19 -11.17
N ASP A 101 -7.74 -13.76 -10.65
CA ASP A 101 -7.79 -12.85 -9.51
C ASP A 101 -6.98 -13.42 -8.34
N ASP A 102 -6.31 -12.51 -7.63
CA ASP A 102 -5.09 -12.78 -6.88
C ASP A 102 -5.19 -13.97 -5.92
N VAL A 103 -4.03 -14.59 -5.69
CA VAL A 103 -3.83 -15.50 -4.57
C VAL A 103 -4.35 -14.79 -3.31
N PRO A 104 -5.20 -15.44 -2.49
CA PRO A 104 -5.75 -14.82 -1.30
C PRO A 104 -4.62 -14.23 -0.45
N CYS A 105 -4.85 -13.01 0.07
CA CYS A 105 -3.87 -12.35 0.91
C CYS A 105 -3.56 -13.23 2.13
N TYR A 106 -2.29 -13.47 2.39
CA TYR A 106 -1.86 -14.16 3.60
C TYR A 106 -1.73 -13.15 4.74
N ARG A 107 -2.37 -13.38 5.89
CA ARG A 107 -2.26 -12.47 7.04
C ARG A 107 -1.39 -13.11 8.11
N SER A 108 -0.26 -12.50 8.42
CA SER A 108 0.56 -12.88 9.57
C SER A 108 0.12 -12.07 10.79
N GLN A 109 -0.12 -12.76 11.90
CA GLN A 109 -0.45 -12.15 13.18
C GLN A 109 0.70 -12.38 14.16
N LEU A 110 1.28 -11.28 14.63
CA LEU A 110 2.37 -11.27 15.59
C LEU A 110 1.85 -10.76 16.94
N PRO A 111 2.28 -11.35 18.06
CA PRO A 111 2.03 -10.73 19.36
C PRO A 111 2.76 -9.39 19.42
N PRO A 112 2.24 -8.40 20.16
CA PRO A 112 2.96 -7.15 20.42
C PRO A 112 4.26 -7.46 21.16
N ASP A 113 5.26 -6.61 20.97
CA ASP A 113 6.48 -6.74 21.75
C ASP A 113 6.25 -6.26 23.19
N SER A 114 6.65 -7.07 24.17
CA SER A 114 6.63 -6.68 25.58
C SER A 114 7.52 -5.47 25.89
N ILE A 115 8.49 -5.17 25.01
CA ILE A 115 9.49 -4.10 25.18
C ILE A 115 9.23 -2.92 24.23
N SER A 116 8.33 -3.06 23.23
CA SER A 116 8.08 -2.00 22.25
C SER A 116 7.56 -0.73 22.92
N SER A 117 8.12 0.40 22.51
CA SER A 117 7.64 1.74 22.86
C SER A 117 6.33 2.10 22.15
N ASN A 118 5.90 1.32 21.15
CA ASN A 118 4.64 1.54 20.46
C ASN A 118 3.46 1.07 21.32
N ASN A 119 2.87 2.01 22.06
CA ASN A 119 1.70 1.80 22.90
C ASN A 119 0.45 1.35 22.11
N VAL A 120 0.36 1.61 20.80
CA VAL A 120 -0.80 1.25 19.97
C VAL A 120 -0.89 -0.26 19.80
N ASP A 121 0.22 -0.91 19.46
CA ASP A 121 0.24 -2.37 19.30
C ASP A 121 -0.08 -3.10 20.60
N GLN A 122 0.36 -2.55 21.74
CA GLN A 122 0.01 -3.08 23.06
C GLN A 122 -1.49 -2.96 23.36
N LEU A 123 -2.12 -1.84 22.99
CA LEU A 123 -3.57 -1.64 23.16
C LEU A 123 -4.39 -2.59 22.29
N LEU A 124 -3.92 -2.86 21.06
CA LEU A 124 -4.60 -3.77 20.14
C LEU A 124 -4.35 -5.24 20.46
N GLY A 125 -3.24 -5.56 21.13
CA GLY A 125 -2.88 -6.93 21.49
C GLY A 125 -2.42 -7.79 20.30
N VAL A 126 -2.30 -7.20 19.11
CA VAL A 126 -1.90 -7.89 17.88
C VAL A 126 -1.26 -6.90 16.90
N VAL A 127 -0.23 -7.37 16.20
CA VAL A 127 0.30 -6.74 14.98
C VAL A 127 -0.09 -7.61 13.80
N GLU A 128 -0.84 -7.05 12.87
CA GLU A 128 -1.27 -7.73 11.66
C GLU A 128 -0.54 -7.15 10.45
N ILE A 129 -0.03 -8.05 9.60
CA ILE A 129 0.60 -7.71 8.33
C ILE A 129 -0.10 -8.58 7.28
N GLU A 130 -0.68 -7.92 6.28
CA GLU A 130 -1.26 -8.57 5.12
C GLU A 130 -0.17 -8.73 4.05
N TRP A 131 -0.05 -9.91 3.45
CA TRP A 131 0.93 -10.21 2.41
C TRP A 131 0.18 -10.49 1.12
N GLU A 132 0.61 -9.82 0.06
CA GLU A 132 -0.04 -9.87 -1.24
C GLU A 132 0.96 -10.16 -2.36
N ASP A 133 0.46 -10.32 -3.58
CA ASP A 133 1.27 -10.50 -4.79
C ASP A 133 2.21 -11.71 -4.79
N LYS A 134 1.75 -12.83 -4.25
CA LYS A 134 2.48 -14.10 -4.35
C LYS A 134 2.92 -14.36 -5.80
N GLN A 135 4.23 -14.49 -6.01
CA GLN A 135 4.80 -14.72 -7.35
C GLN A 135 4.79 -16.20 -7.73
N SER A 136 5.02 -17.09 -6.77
CA SER A 136 5.13 -18.53 -7.03
C SER A 136 4.87 -19.36 -5.77
N ASP A 137 4.60 -20.64 -5.93
CA ASP A 137 4.54 -21.58 -4.82
C ASP A 137 5.94 -22.12 -4.48
N VAL A 138 6.26 -22.19 -3.19
CA VAL A 138 7.51 -22.77 -2.68
C VAL A 138 7.19 -23.83 -1.65
N ALA A 139 7.83 -24.99 -1.79
CA ALA A 139 7.80 -26.04 -0.78
C ALA A 139 8.93 -25.87 0.24
N LEU A 140 8.83 -26.56 1.38
CA LEU A 140 9.83 -26.51 2.44
C LEU A 140 11.21 -27.07 2.02
N ASP A 141 11.23 -28.06 1.12
CA ASP A 141 12.49 -28.71 0.68
C ASP A 141 13.46 -27.76 -0.05
N PRO A 142 13.02 -26.92 -1.01
CA PRO A 142 13.82 -25.81 -1.53
C PRO A 142 14.46 -24.92 -0.46
N LEU A 143 13.70 -24.52 0.57
CA LEU A 143 14.22 -23.67 1.65
C LEU A 143 15.30 -24.38 2.47
N LYS A 144 15.09 -25.66 2.83
CA LYS A 144 16.11 -26.46 3.51
C LYS A 144 17.39 -26.63 2.70
N LYS A 145 17.27 -26.75 1.38
CA LYS A 145 18.43 -26.79 0.48
C LYS A 145 19.17 -25.45 0.49
N LEU A 146 18.43 -24.34 0.45
CA LEU A 146 19.00 -23.01 0.52
C LEU A 146 19.74 -22.77 1.85
N GLU A 147 19.12 -23.08 2.99
CA GLU A 147 19.74 -23.04 4.32
C GLU A 147 21.05 -23.83 4.36
N LYS A 148 21.08 -25.02 3.76
CA LYS A 148 22.30 -25.83 3.66
C LYS A 148 23.37 -25.20 2.77
N VAL A 149 23.00 -24.57 1.67
CA VAL A 149 23.93 -23.86 0.76
C VAL A 149 24.50 -22.63 1.44
N TRP A 150 23.65 -21.86 2.12
CA TRP A 150 24.04 -20.66 2.84
C TRP A 150 24.79 -20.96 4.14
N GLY A 151 24.58 -22.14 4.72
CA GLY A 151 25.18 -22.53 5.99
C GLY A 151 24.52 -21.91 7.22
N VAL A 152 23.29 -21.40 7.07
CA VAL A 152 22.51 -20.71 8.13
C VAL A 152 21.06 -21.20 8.13
N GLN A 153 20.32 -20.97 9.21
CA GLN A 153 18.89 -21.27 9.30
C GLN A 153 18.07 -20.00 9.15
N LEU A 154 17.06 -20.01 8.27
CA LEU A 154 16.14 -18.89 8.12
C LEU A 154 15.25 -18.76 9.36
N PRO A 155 14.90 -17.53 9.78
CA PRO A 155 13.89 -17.31 10.81
C PRO A 155 12.58 -18.06 10.50
N GLU A 156 11.96 -18.67 11.52
CA GLU A 156 10.74 -19.47 11.32
C GLU A 156 9.58 -18.64 10.75
N ASP A 157 9.40 -17.40 11.23
CA ASP A 157 8.33 -16.53 10.69
C ASP A 157 8.58 -16.18 9.22
N LEU A 158 9.86 -15.98 8.84
CA LEU A 158 10.21 -15.73 7.44
C LEU A 158 9.87 -16.95 6.58
N LYS A 159 10.16 -18.17 7.04
CA LYS A 159 9.79 -19.40 6.32
C LYS A 159 8.28 -19.54 6.19
N GLU A 160 7.52 -19.27 7.23
CA GLU A 160 6.05 -19.32 7.20
C GLU A 160 5.48 -18.35 6.16
N ILE A 161 5.99 -17.12 6.14
CA ILE A 161 5.60 -16.12 5.15
C ILE A 161 5.99 -16.57 3.75
N ILE A 162 7.22 -17.05 3.51
CA ILE A 162 7.65 -17.53 2.19
C ILE A 162 6.76 -18.66 1.70
N LEU A 163 6.45 -19.66 2.53
CA LEU A 163 5.60 -20.78 2.12
C LEU A 163 4.18 -20.32 1.74
N SER A 164 3.69 -19.27 2.39
CA SER A 164 2.34 -18.74 2.17
C SER A 164 2.28 -17.76 0.99
N CYS A 165 3.24 -16.83 0.89
CA CYS A 165 3.26 -15.70 -0.03
C CYS A 165 4.67 -15.41 -0.58
N ASN A 166 5.34 -16.42 -1.13
CA ASN A 166 6.68 -16.27 -1.74
C ASN A 166 6.69 -15.18 -2.83
N GLY A 167 7.73 -14.33 -2.80
CA GLY A 167 7.86 -13.18 -3.70
C GLY A 167 6.89 -12.02 -3.42
N GLY A 168 6.02 -12.14 -2.41
CA GLY A 168 4.98 -11.16 -2.09
C GLY A 168 5.48 -9.96 -1.27
N GLY A 169 4.66 -8.92 -1.22
CA GLY A 169 4.92 -7.67 -0.46
C GLY A 169 4.08 -7.56 0.81
N PRO A 170 4.61 -7.00 1.92
CA PRO A 170 3.86 -6.83 3.16
C PRO A 170 3.09 -5.51 3.21
N LEU A 171 1.87 -5.50 3.74
CA LEU A 171 1.03 -4.35 4.05
C LEU A 171 0.80 -4.32 5.57
N PRO A 172 1.32 -3.32 6.32
CA PRO A 172 2.11 -2.17 5.87
C PRO A 172 3.51 -2.52 5.36
N TYR A 173 4.17 -1.56 4.68
CA TYR A 173 5.42 -1.78 3.95
C TYR A 173 6.54 -0.81 4.28
N GLN A 174 6.24 0.35 4.87
CA GLN A 174 7.28 1.34 5.18
C GLN A 174 7.93 0.99 6.51
N PHE A 175 9.22 1.25 6.65
CA PHE A 175 9.96 1.06 7.90
C PHE A 175 10.88 2.25 8.17
N PRO A 176 11.16 2.57 9.44
CA PRO A 176 12.10 3.63 9.78
C PRO A 176 13.53 3.18 9.44
N LEU A 177 14.27 4.04 8.75
CA LEU A 177 15.73 3.92 8.59
C LEU A 177 16.45 4.62 9.74
N ASP A 178 15.91 5.77 10.15
CA ASP A 178 16.30 6.54 11.33
C ASP A 178 15.14 7.43 11.79
N GLU A 179 15.41 8.46 12.59
CA GLU A 179 14.39 9.36 13.15
C GLU A 179 13.64 10.18 12.08
N GLU A 180 14.24 10.43 10.91
CA GLU A 180 13.69 11.32 9.88
C GLU A 180 13.47 10.61 8.53
N ARG A 181 14.16 9.49 8.30
CA ARG A 181 14.14 8.78 7.02
C ARG A 181 13.38 7.45 7.12
N TRP A 182 12.70 7.14 6.03
CA TRP A 182 11.93 5.92 5.86
C TRP A 182 12.37 5.18 4.60
N GLY A 183 12.26 3.86 4.65
CA GLY A 183 12.43 2.97 3.51
C GLY A 183 11.16 2.15 3.28
N GLU A 184 11.09 1.48 2.15
CA GLU A 184 9.94 0.70 1.71
C GLU A 184 10.32 -0.76 1.49
N PHE A 185 9.69 -1.69 2.19
CA PHE A 185 9.84 -3.12 1.97
C PHE A 185 8.97 -3.50 0.78
N LEU A 186 9.56 -3.48 -0.41
CA LEU A 186 8.86 -3.73 -1.66
C LEU A 186 8.32 -5.15 -1.72
N ARG A 187 9.19 -6.15 -1.59
CA ARG A 187 8.80 -7.58 -1.68
C ARG A 187 9.85 -8.54 -1.17
N LEU A 188 9.41 -9.74 -0.81
CA LEU A 188 10.28 -10.88 -0.64
C LEU A 188 10.99 -11.24 -1.94
N MET A 189 12.17 -11.82 -1.83
CA MET A 189 12.78 -12.52 -2.95
C MET A 189 11.91 -13.73 -3.35
N ASP A 190 12.02 -14.15 -4.61
CA ASP A 190 11.41 -15.39 -5.09
C ASP A 190 12.31 -16.58 -4.72
N PHE A 191 11.95 -17.30 -3.65
CA PHE A 191 12.66 -18.50 -3.18
C PHE A 191 12.41 -19.76 -4.02
N SER A 192 11.56 -19.68 -5.06
CA SER A 192 11.44 -20.74 -6.08
C SER A 192 12.55 -20.64 -7.13
N ALA A 193 13.08 -19.43 -7.31
CA ALA A 193 14.19 -19.15 -8.19
C ALA A 193 15.54 -19.41 -7.49
N LYS A 194 16.60 -19.51 -8.29
CA LYS A 194 17.96 -19.55 -7.75
C LYS A 194 18.31 -18.15 -7.26
N ILE A 195 18.46 -17.97 -5.94
CA ILE A 195 18.99 -16.75 -5.36
C ILE A 195 20.51 -16.78 -5.49
N GLU A 196 21.05 -15.93 -6.35
CA GLU A 196 22.49 -15.70 -6.48
C GLU A 196 22.88 -14.55 -5.56
N LEU A 197 23.90 -14.77 -4.72
CA LEU A 197 24.43 -13.71 -3.86
C LEU A 197 25.28 -12.78 -4.71
N ASP A 198 25.03 -11.48 -4.62
CA ASP A 198 25.84 -10.46 -5.28
C ASP A 198 27.27 -10.52 -4.72
N GLU A 199 28.28 -10.41 -5.60
CA GLU A 199 29.70 -10.43 -5.21
C GLU A 199 30.07 -9.23 -4.33
N LYS A 200 29.30 -8.13 -4.41
CA LYS A 200 29.44 -6.94 -3.56
C LYS A 200 28.81 -7.10 -2.18
N LEU A 201 28.02 -8.16 -1.94
CA LEU A 201 27.36 -8.36 -0.66
C LEU A 201 28.39 -8.83 0.40
N PRO A 202 28.51 -8.14 1.55
CA PRO A 202 29.40 -8.58 2.61
C PRO A 202 29.11 -10.01 3.08
N ALA A 203 30.18 -10.78 3.33
CA ALA A 203 30.05 -12.16 3.79
C ALA A 203 29.27 -12.26 5.11
N GLY A 204 28.34 -13.21 5.19
CA GLY A 204 27.46 -13.42 6.35
C GLY A 204 26.15 -12.63 6.30
N LEU A 205 25.94 -11.82 5.25
CA LEU A 205 24.66 -11.23 4.92
C LEU A 205 23.95 -12.08 3.86
N TYR A 206 22.64 -12.31 4.05
CA TYR A 206 21.84 -13.08 3.11
C TYR A 206 20.55 -12.33 2.79
N PRO A 207 20.29 -12.01 1.51
CA PRO A 207 19.14 -11.20 1.17
C PRO A 207 17.86 -12.02 1.26
N PHE A 208 16.79 -11.40 1.73
CA PHE A 208 15.46 -12.02 1.80
C PHE A 208 14.38 -11.16 1.14
N GLY A 209 14.66 -9.88 0.86
CA GLY A 209 13.72 -8.97 0.25
C GLY A 209 14.39 -7.80 -0.45
N ASN A 210 13.61 -7.11 -1.28
CA ASN A 210 13.98 -5.88 -1.95
C ASN A 210 13.37 -4.70 -1.22
N SER A 211 14.09 -3.58 -1.21
CA SER A 211 13.60 -2.28 -0.79
C SER A 211 13.84 -1.23 -1.87
N ASP A 212 13.23 -0.06 -1.71
CA ASP A 212 13.47 1.13 -2.53
C ASP A 212 14.91 1.67 -2.42
N ARG A 213 15.69 1.21 -1.45
CA ARG A 213 17.07 1.66 -1.17
C ARG A 213 18.13 0.55 -1.18
N GLY A 214 17.80 -0.63 -1.72
CA GLY A 214 18.73 -1.76 -1.78
C GLY A 214 18.13 -3.08 -1.31
N LEU A 215 18.97 -3.96 -0.78
CA LEU A 215 18.57 -5.31 -0.36
C LEU A 215 18.32 -5.40 1.15
N LEU A 216 17.16 -5.94 1.53
CA LEU A 216 16.91 -6.34 2.92
C LEU A 216 17.59 -7.68 3.18
N CYS A 217 18.48 -7.71 4.17
CA CYS A 217 19.35 -8.85 4.47
C CYS A 217 19.21 -9.32 5.92
N LEU A 218 19.39 -10.63 6.11
CA LEU A 218 19.64 -11.27 7.39
C LEU A 218 21.14 -11.17 7.70
N ASP A 219 21.49 -10.56 8.83
CA ASP A 219 22.87 -10.40 9.29
C ASP A 219 23.22 -11.41 10.39
N TYR A 220 23.99 -12.44 10.01
CA TYR A 220 24.47 -13.48 10.93
C TYR A 220 25.88 -13.22 11.47
N ARG A 221 26.51 -12.08 11.15
CA ARG A 221 27.91 -11.82 11.54
C ARG A 221 28.09 -11.73 13.06
N VAL A 222 27.03 -11.32 13.77
CA VAL A 222 27.02 -11.20 15.24
C VAL A 222 26.38 -12.42 15.90
N ASN A 223 25.23 -12.88 15.42
CA ASN A 223 24.47 -13.97 16.01
C ASN A 223 23.98 -14.96 14.95
N ALA A 224 24.53 -16.18 14.97
CA ALA A 224 24.20 -17.22 14.00
C ALA A 224 22.80 -17.84 14.21
N GLY A 225 22.20 -17.71 15.40
CA GLY A 225 20.91 -18.30 15.73
C GLY A 225 19.71 -17.36 15.57
N GLU A 226 19.96 -16.05 15.61
CA GLU A 226 18.94 -15.01 15.52
C GLU A 226 19.55 -13.81 14.78
N PRO A 227 19.40 -13.75 13.44
CA PRO A 227 20.04 -12.72 12.64
C PRO A 227 19.36 -11.37 12.85
N ALA A 228 20.16 -10.31 12.89
CA ALA A 228 19.65 -8.95 12.78
C ALA A 228 19.14 -8.69 11.35
N ILE A 229 18.33 -7.64 11.20
CA ILE A 229 17.83 -7.17 9.91
C ILE A 229 18.57 -5.89 9.54
N VAL A 230 19.13 -5.89 8.34
CA VAL A 230 19.86 -4.75 7.78
C VAL A 230 19.37 -4.46 6.38
N ILE A 231 19.56 -3.24 5.92
CA ILE A 231 19.52 -2.90 4.50
C ILE A 231 20.95 -2.75 3.99
N VAL A 232 21.19 -3.27 2.79
CA VAL A 232 22.47 -3.15 2.08
C VAL A 232 22.25 -2.35 0.81
N ASP A 233 22.86 -1.17 0.73
CA ASP A 233 22.91 -0.36 -0.47
C ASP A 233 24.09 -0.85 -1.33
N LEU A 234 23.81 -1.43 -2.50
CA LEU A 234 24.85 -1.98 -3.39
C LEU A 234 25.51 -0.91 -4.28
N GLU A 235 24.95 0.31 -4.27
CA GLU A 235 25.46 1.46 -5.01
C GLU A 235 26.39 2.34 -4.16
N GLU A 236 26.31 2.22 -2.82
CA GLU A 236 27.20 2.93 -1.91
C GLU A 236 28.67 2.47 -2.06
N GLU A 237 29.59 3.43 -2.21
CA GLU A 237 31.02 3.17 -2.37
C GLU A 237 31.73 3.06 -1.02
N ASP A 238 31.23 3.72 0.02
CA ASP A 238 31.76 3.60 1.38
C ASP A 238 31.24 2.33 2.08
N GLU A 239 32.09 1.31 2.20
CA GLU A 239 31.78 0.05 2.89
C GLU A 239 31.22 0.23 4.31
N SER A 240 31.54 1.35 4.98
CA SER A 240 31.04 1.65 6.33
C SER A 240 29.63 2.20 6.37
N GLU A 241 29.15 2.78 5.26
CA GLU A 241 27.77 3.28 5.09
C GLU A 241 26.88 2.29 4.30
N GLN A 242 27.50 1.31 3.66
CA GLN A 242 26.84 0.27 2.84
C GLN A 242 25.78 -0.53 3.61
N VAL A 243 25.94 -0.74 4.92
CA VAL A 243 25.07 -1.59 5.73
C VAL A 243 24.43 -0.80 6.85
N ILE A 244 23.10 -0.62 6.79
CA ILE A 244 22.33 0.11 7.80
C ILE A 244 21.51 -0.89 8.62
N HIS A 245 21.68 -0.84 9.94
CA HIS A 245 20.94 -1.69 10.88
C HIS A 245 19.49 -1.23 11.05
N LEU A 246 18.53 -2.15 10.95
CA LEU A 246 17.10 -1.86 11.06
C LEU A 246 16.47 -2.48 12.32
N ALA A 247 16.83 -3.70 12.68
CA ALA A 247 16.26 -4.39 13.84
C ALA A 247 17.14 -5.54 14.34
N ASP A 248 17.08 -5.83 15.64
CA ASP A 248 17.86 -6.91 16.25
C ASP A 248 17.43 -8.30 15.78
N HIS A 249 16.18 -8.46 15.31
CA HIS A 249 15.69 -9.70 14.73
C HIS A 249 14.45 -9.50 13.85
N PHE A 250 14.13 -10.51 13.03
CA PHE A 250 13.08 -10.44 12.00
C PHE A 250 11.70 -10.03 12.52
N ARG A 251 11.26 -10.56 13.68
CA ARG A 251 9.97 -10.16 14.28
C ARG A 251 9.92 -8.67 14.67
N VAL A 252 11.01 -8.10 15.17
CA VAL A 252 11.06 -6.67 15.52
C VAL A 252 10.96 -5.83 14.25
N PHE A 253 11.64 -6.23 13.17
CA PHE A 253 11.49 -5.58 11.87
C PHE A 253 10.05 -5.64 11.33
N LEU A 254 9.40 -6.80 11.39
CA LEU A 254 8.00 -6.90 10.96
C LEU A 254 7.06 -5.98 11.75
N ARG A 255 7.30 -5.81 13.05
CA ARG A 255 6.51 -4.91 13.89
C ARG A 255 6.77 -3.42 13.62
N SER A 256 7.93 -3.07 13.05
CA SER A 256 8.23 -1.68 12.69
C SER A 256 7.57 -1.25 11.38
N LEU A 257 6.96 -2.17 10.63
CA LEU A 257 6.26 -1.85 9.40
C LEU A 257 5.04 -0.95 9.69
N SER A 258 4.94 0.16 8.94
CA SER A 258 3.83 1.12 8.99
C SER A 258 3.44 1.60 7.58
N ASN A 259 2.22 2.10 7.46
CA ASN A 259 1.68 2.79 6.27
C ASN A 259 0.81 3.98 6.69
N LEU A 260 1.04 4.47 7.91
CA LEU A 260 0.28 5.56 8.52
C LEU A 260 0.94 6.92 8.31
N MET A 261 2.05 6.96 7.58
CA MET A 261 2.66 8.22 7.15
C MET A 261 1.69 9.02 6.29
N GLY A 262 1.75 10.34 6.41
CA GLY A 262 0.90 11.24 5.66
C GLY A 262 -0.51 11.39 6.25
N TRP A 263 -0.71 11.16 7.55
CA TRP A 263 -1.91 11.61 8.27
C TRP A 263 -1.54 12.69 9.28
N ARG A 264 -2.33 13.76 9.30
CA ARG A 264 -2.14 14.89 10.22
C ARG A 264 -3.00 14.73 11.44
N ARG A 265 -2.47 15.17 12.60
CA ARG A 265 -3.06 15.21 13.96
C ARG A 265 -2.65 14.00 14.80
N ASP A 266 -1.60 14.16 15.61
CA ASP A 266 -1.16 13.10 16.51
C ASP A 266 -2.06 13.01 17.74
N THR A 267 -2.32 11.76 18.14
CA THR A 267 -3.14 11.42 19.30
C THR A 267 -2.24 11.17 20.51
N THR A 268 -2.62 11.71 21.68
CA THR A 268 -1.90 11.49 22.94
C THR A 268 -2.14 10.08 23.50
N ALA A 269 -1.28 9.60 24.41
CA ALA A 269 -1.45 8.29 25.04
C ALA A 269 -2.78 8.13 25.80
N GLU A 270 -3.19 9.16 26.56
CA GLU A 270 -4.49 9.15 27.27
C GLU A 270 -5.67 9.04 26.29
N LEU A 271 -5.57 9.72 25.15
CA LEU A 271 -6.60 9.71 24.14
C LEU A 271 -6.69 8.35 23.41
N ARG A 272 -5.55 7.71 23.16
CA ARG A 272 -5.45 6.34 22.60
C ARG A 272 -6.24 5.34 23.44
N GLU A 273 -6.08 5.35 24.76
CA GLU A 273 -6.83 4.45 25.65
C GLU A 273 -8.34 4.66 25.55
N ARG A 274 -8.78 5.93 25.51
CA ARG A 274 -10.19 6.25 25.35
C ARG A 274 -10.73 5.77 24.00
N ILE A 275 -10.00 6.02 22.90
CA ILE A 275 -10.40 5.56 21.57
C ILE A 275 -10.50 4.03 21.52
N ALA A 276 -9.53 3.31 22.08
CA ALA A 276 -9.54 1.85 22.16
C ALA A 276 -10.80 1.32 22.88
N GLN A 277 -11.20 1.97 23.98
CA GLN A 277 -12.44 1.62 24.69
C GLN A 277 -13.70 1.88 23.83
N GLN A 278 -13.73 2.96 23.06
CA GLN A 278 -14.85 3.26 22.16
C GLN A 278 -14.92 2.30 20.99
N LEU A 279 -13.78 1.96 20.37
CA LEU A 279 -13.71 0.91 19.35
C LEU A 279 -14.28 -0.41 19.85
N PHE A 280 -13.85 -0.87 21.03
CA PHE A 280 -14.37 -2.11 21.63
C PHE A 280 -15.88 -2.05 21.88
N LYS A 281 -16.39 -0.90 22.33
CA LYS A 281 -17.83 -0.68 22.52
C LYS A 281 -18.59 -0.79 21.19
N LEU A 282 -18.09 -0.15 20.14
CA LEU A 282 -18.70 -0.17 18.80
C LEU A 282 -18.65 -1.56 18.16
N GLU A 283 -17.51 -2.26 18.21
CA GLU A 283 -17.38 -3.64 17.73
C GLU A 283 -18.44 -4.55 18.37
N LYS A 284 -18.68 -4.37 19.67
CA LYS A 284 -19.69 -5.13 20.42
C LYS A 284 -21.12 -4.70 20.12
N GLU A 285 -21.37 -3.40 19.94
CA GLU A 285 -22.70 -2.85 19.60
C GLU A 285 -23.13 -3.25 18.19
N TRP A 286 -22.18 -3.28 17.25
CA TRP A 286 -22.42 -3.54 15.83
C TRP A 286 -22.17 -5.00 15.43
N GLU A 287 -21.71 -5.83 16.38
CA GLU A 287 -21.37 -7.25 16.17
C GLU A 287 -20.37 -7.46 15.01
N ILE A 288 -19.36 -6.60 14.93
CA ILE A 288 -18.28 -6.65 13.94
C ILE A 288 -16.91 -6.59 14.61
N THR A 289 -15.87 -6.90 13.84
CA THR A 289 -14.48 -6.61 14.21
C THR A 289 -13.92 -5.65 13.16
N PHE A 290 -13.49 -4.47 13.58
CA PHE A 290 -12.86 -3.53 12.66
C PHE A 290 -11.49 -4.05 12.18
N PRO A 291 -11.09 -3.71 10.94
CA PRO A 291 -9.76 -4.03 10.45
C PRO A 291 -8.66 -3.46 11.36
N THR A 292 -7.64 -4.28 11.66
CA THR A 292 -6.51 -3.85 12.50
C THR A 292 -5.83 -2.57 11.98
N PRO A 293 -5.59 -2.40 10.66
CA PRO A 293 -4.98 -1.17 10.16
C PRO A 293 -5.86 0.08 10.35
N TYR A 294 -7.19 -0.06 10.34
CA TYR A 294 -8.10 1.06 10.71
C TYR A 294 -7.98 1.41 12.18
N LYS A 295 -7.98 0.41 13.06
CA LYS A 295 -7.83 0.64 14.50
C LYS A 295 -6.51 1.32 14.83
N LYS A 296 -5.41 0.92 14.19
CA LYS A 296 -4.11 1.62 14.33
C LYS A 296 -4.22 3.07 13.86
N LEU A 297 -4.78 3.31 12.67
CA LEU A 297 -4.92 4.65 12.12
C LEU A 297 -5.65 5.59 13.08
N VAL A 298 -6.82 5.21 13.59
CA VAL A 298 -7.60 6.10 14.48
C VAL A 298 -6.97 6.26 15.86
N LEU A 299 -6.22 5.26 16.34
CA LEU A 299 -5.45 5.40 17.58
C LEU A 299 -4.32 6.41 17.42
N GLU A 300 -3.69 6.49 16.25
CA GLU A 300 -2.59 7.43 16.01
C GLU A 300 -3.09 8.80 15.56
N HIS A 301 -4.15 8.85 14.74
CA HIS A 301 -4.57 10.02 13.99
C HIS A 301 -6.07 10.32 14.09
N GLU A 302 -6.64 10.20 15.29
CA GLU A 302 -8.07 10.44 15.55
C GLU A 302 -8.58 11.78 15.00
N GLY A 303 -9.60 11.72 14.14
CA GLY A 303 -10.15 12.90 13.46
C GLY A 303 -9.14 13.60 12.55
N GLY A 304 -8.11 12.88 12.10
CA GLY A 304 -7.02 13.38 11.26
C GLY A 304 -7.39 13.46 9.78
N THR A 305 -6.55 14.16 9.03
CA THR A 305 -6.71 14.39 7.58
C THR A 305 -5.52 13.78 6.84
N PRO A 306 -5.73 13.04 5.75
CA PRO A 306 -4.64 12.55 4.93
C PRO A 306 -3.96 13.68 4.15
N GLU A 307 -2.65 13.65 4.00
CA GLU A 307 -1.86 14.56 3.19
C GLU A 307 -2.05 14.33 1.69
N ALA A 308 -2.37 13.09 1.35
CA ALA A 308 -2.71 12.61 0.01
C ALA A 308 -4.22 12.30 -0.06
N PRO A 309 -5.12 13.29 -0.04
CA PRO A 309 -6.53 13.05 0.26
C PRO A 309 -7.33 12.45 -0.89
N TYR A 310 -6.75 12.27 -2.08
CA TYR A 310 -7.52 11.90 -3.25
C TYR A 310 -7.69 10.39 -3.38
N ILE A 311 -8.91 10.00 -3.71
CA ILE A 311 -9.28 8.65 -4.12
C ILE A 311 -10.05 8.73 -5.44
N TYR A 312 -9.95 7.68 -6.24
CA TYR A 312 -10.69 7.56 -7.49
C TYR A 312 -11.62 6.35 -7.46
N THR A 313 -12.86 6.59 -7.86
CA THR A 313 -13.86 5.54 -8.05
C THR A 313 -14.16 5.39 -9.55
N ASN A 314 -15.03 4.44 -9.89
CA ASN A 314 -15.54 4.31 -11.27
C ASN A 314 -16.38 5.49 -11.76
N ARG A 315 -16.74 6.43 -10.87
CA ARG A 315 -17.53 7.61 -11.21
C ARG A 315 -16.70 8.87 -11.22
N ALA A 316 -15.95 9.09 -10.15
CA ALA A 316 -15.33 10.37 -9.91
C ALA A 316 -14.15 10.26 -8.93
N ARG A 317 -13.36 11.33 -8.91
CA ARG A 317 -12.41 11.65 -7.85
C ARG A 317 -13.18 12.14 -6.63
N ALA A 318 -12.88 11.60 -5.45
CA ALA A 318 -13.31 12.14 -4.17
C ALA A 318 -12.09 12.55 -3.35
N GLU A 319 -12.28 13.53 -2.46
CA GLU A 319 -11.24 14.07 -1.59
C GLU A 319 -11.63 13.79 -0.14
N VAL A 320 -10.84 12.97 0.54
CA VAL A 320 -11.02 12.62 1.94
C VAL A 320 -10.69 13.83 2.80
N SER A 321 -11.70 14.33 3.51
CA SER A 321 -11.56 15.50 4.39
C SER A 321 -10.96 15.10 5.74
N HIS A 322 -11.54 14.13 6.44
CA HIS A 322 -11.09 13.70 7.76
C HIS A 322 -11.67 12.34 8.16
N LEU A 323 -11.02 11.68 9.13
CA LEU A 323 -11.59 10.53 9.84
C LEU A 323 -12.75 10.97 10.73
N LEU A 324 -13.80 10.15 10.81
CA LEU A 324 -14.91 10.39 11.74
C LEU A 324 -14.47 10.20 13.19
N GLN A 325 -15.07 10.96 14.10
CA GLN A 325 -14.66 10.96 15.51
C GLN A 325 -15.16 9.74 16.27
N LEU A 326 -14.29 9.19 17.11
CA LEU A 326 -14.51 8.12 18.08
C LEU A 326 -14.50 8.61 19.53
N ILE A 327 -13.88 9.76 19.83
CA ILE A 327 -13.75 10.26 21.21
C ILE A 327 -15.11 10.54 21.85
N ASP A 328 -15.96 11.29 21.14
CA ASP A 328 -17.30 11.65 21.54
C ASP A 328 -18.29 11.08 20.53
N LEU A 329 -18.86 9.91 20.85
CA LEU A 329 -19.79 9.20 19.96
C LEU A 329 -21.16 9.88 19.83
N ASP A 330 -21.40 11.01 20.51
CA ASP A 330 -22.62 11.83 20.37
C ASP A 330 -22.37 13.09 19.51
N ALA A 331 -21.11 13.38 19.16
CA ALA A 331 -20.77 14.50 18.29
C ALA A 331 -21.38 14.34 16.89
N GLU A 332 -21.58 15.48 16.21
CA GLU A 332 -22.21 15.56 14.88
C GLU A 332 -21.44 14.75 13.83
N ASP A 333 -20.12 14.81 13.87
CA ASP A 333 -19.18 14.12 12.99
C ASP A 333 -18.66 12.80 13.59
N SER A 334 -19.34 12.26 14.60
CA SER A 334 -18.96 10.99 15.21
C SER A 334 -19.34 9.80 14.34
N VAL A 335 -18.51 8.76 14.38
CA VAL A 335 -18.75 7.53 13.62
C VAL A 335 -20.12 6.92 13.93
N ARG A 336 -20.55 6.98 15.19
CA ARG A 336 -21.81 6.40 15.63
C ARG A 336 -23.01 7.18 15.14
N ARG A 337 -22.95 8.52 15.19
CA ARG A 337 -24.06 9.36 14.74
C ARG A 337 -24.25 9.24 13.23
N ILE A 338 -23.17 9.32 12.46
CA ILE A 338 -23.21 9.10 11.01
C ILE A 338 -23.76 7.71 10.66
N TYR A 339 -23.36 6.67 11.39
CA TYR A 339 -23.91 5.33 11.23
C TYR A 339 -25.42 5.28 11.50
N GLN A 340 -25.89 5.88 12.60
CA GLN A 340 -27.31 5.89 12.96
C GLN A 340 -28.18 6.66 11.95
N GLU A 341 -27.66 7.77 11.42
CA GLU A 341 -28.40 8.63 10.49
C GLU A 341 -28.51 8.01 9.09
N HIS A 342 -27.50 7.28 8.63
CA HIS A 342 -27.41 6.85 7.23
C HIS A 342 -27.32 5.33 7.01
N PHE A 343 -26.83 4.57 8.00
CA PHE A 343 -26.32 3.21 7.76
C PHE A 343 -26.83 2.14 8.75
N ALA A 344 -27.72 2.50 9.69
CA ALA A 344 -28.20 1.63 10.78
C ALA A 344 -28.75 0.27 10.31
N ASP A 345 -29.39 0.24 9.14
CA ASP A 345 -29.98 -0.98 8.55
C ASP A 345 -29.10 -1.61 7.46
N THR A 346 -27.82 -1.24 7.41
CA THR A 346 -26.87 -1.70 6.40
C THR A 346 -25.70 -2.46 7.02
N LYS A 347 -24.90 -3.11 6.17
CA LYS A 347 -23.62 -3.71 6.53
C LYS A 347 -22.44 -2.79 6.20
N HIS A 348 -22.67 -1.49 6.23
CA HIS A 348 -21.67 -0.46 5.94
C HIS A 348 -21.43 0.35 7.20
N PHE A 349 -20.17 0.46 7.59
CA PHE A 349 -19.77 1.18 8.80
C PHE A 349 -18.87 2.35 8.41
N PRO A 350 -19.34 3.59 8.59
CA PRO A 350 -18.61 4.75 8.12
C PRO A 350 -17.31 4.91 8.89
N PHE A 351 -16.30 5.54 8.29
CA PHE A 351 -15.03 5.82 8.97
C PHE A 351 -14.39 7.15 8.59
N ALA A 352 -14.75 7.75 7.44
CA ALA A 352 -14.22 9.04 7.01
C ALA A 352 -15.24 9.81 6.17
N MET A 353 -15.11 11.13 6.17
CA MET A 353 -15.93 12.07 5.43
C MET A 353 -15.13 12.65 4.25
N CYS A 354 -15.76 12.81 3.10
CA CYS A 354 -15.21 13.51 1.94
C CYS A 354 -15.65 14.99 1.90
N THR A 355 -14.92 15.84 1.19
CA THR A 355 -15.20 17.30 1.12
C THR A 355 -16.56 17.64 0.50
N ASN A 356 -17.13 16.75 -0.30
CA ASN A 356 -18.44 16.89 -0.93
C ASN A 356 -19.60 16.29 -0.11
N GLY A 357 -19.35 15.78 1.10
CA GLY A 357 -20.34 15.11 1.95
C GLY A 357 -20.52 13.61 1.68
N ASP A 358 -19.80 13.04 0.71
CA ASP A 358 -19.74 11.59 0.53
C ASP A 358 -19.00 10.93 1.71
N ILE A 359 -19.30 9.66 1.97
CA ILE A 359 -18.84 8.98 3.19
C ILE A 359 -18.12 7.69 2.82
N LEU A 360 -16.92 7.49 3.36
CA LEU A 360 -16.19 6.24 3.23
C LEU A 360 -16.64 5.26 4.32
N CYS A 361 -16.88 4.01 3.91
CA CYS A 361 -17.36 2.95 4.78
C CYS A 361 -16.54 1.66 4.62
N HIS A 362 -16.43 0.90 5.72
CA HIS A 362 -16.13 -0.52 5.68
C HIS A 362 -17.39 -1.29 5.25
N SER A 363 -17.28 -2.17 4.25
CA SER A 363 -18.37 -3.05 3.82
C SER A 363 -18.15 -4.48 4.31
N TYR A 364 -19.15 -5.02 5.01
CA TYR A 364 -19.19 -6.41 5.52
C TYR A 364 -20.20 -7.26 4.75
N GLN A 365 -20.37 -6.97 3.45
CA GLN A 365 -21.31 -7.73 2.60
C GLN A 365 -20.73 -9.07 2.13
N GLY A 366 -19.41 -9.22 2.08
CA GLY A 366 -18.71 -10.43 1.63
C GLY A 366 -17.98 -11.17 2.76
N GLU A 367 -17.12 -12.12 2.38
CA GLU A 367 -16.23 -12.83 3.31
C GLU A 367 -15.10 -11.93 3.84
N GLU A 368 -14.65 -10.98 3.02
CA GLU A 368 -13.65 -9.99 3.38
C GLU A 368 -14.25 -8.58 3.55
N VAL A 369 -13.62 -7.79 4.41
CA VAL A 369 -14.00 -6.39 4.67
C VAL A 369 -13.38 -5.49 3.60
N THR A 370 -14.22 -4.87 2.77
CA THR A 370 -13.77 -3.96 1.70
C THR A 370 -14.01 -2.50 2.07
N VAL A 371 -13.45 -1.58 1.28
CA VAL A 371 -13.69 -0.13 1.42
C VAL A 371 -14.57 0.34 0.27
N VAL A 372 -15.63 1.06 0.61
CA VAL A 372 -16.59 1.65 -0.34
C VAL A 372 -16.81 3.13 -0.05
N LEU A 373 -17.15 3.90 -1.07
CA LEU A 373 -17.60 5.28 -0.98
C LEU A 373 -19.12 5.31 -1.17
N TRP A 374 -19.85 5.80 -0.20
CA TRP A 374 -21.27 6.13 -0.35
C TRP A 374 -21.41 7.56 -0.89
N SER A 375 -22.01 7.68 -2.08
CA SER A 375 -22.34 8.98 -2.66
C SER A 375 -23.70 9.44 -2.17
N GLN A 376 -23.74 10.58 -1.48
CA GLN A 376 -24.99 11.13 -0.97
C GLN A 376 -25.92 11.57 -2.12
N ALA A 377 -25.35 12.05 -3.23
CA ALA A 377 -26.11 12.54 -4.37
C ALA A 377 -26.81 11.41 -5.16
N GLU A 378 -26.17 10.24 -5.24
CA GLU A 378 -26.71 9.07 -5.94
C GLU A 378 -27.44 8.09 -5.02
N ASP A 379 -27.24 8.21 -3.71
CA ASP A 379 -27.61 7.21 -2.70
C ASP A 379 -27.11 5.81 -3.08
N ALA A 380 -25.83 5.74 -3.44
CA ALA A 380 -25.19 4.55 -4.00
C ALA A 380 -23.80 4.31 -3.41
N PHE A 381 -23.41 3.03 -3.34
CA PHE A 381 -22.08 2.62 -2.91
C PHE A 381 -21.18 2.31 -4.12
N HIS A 382 -19.98 2.84 -4.07
CA HIS A 382 -18.94 2.65 -5.09
C HIS A 382 -17.75 1.92 -4.46
N PRO A 383 -17.30 0.79 -5.03
CA PRO A 383 -16.08 0.13 -4.58
C PRO A 383 -14.87 1.08 -4.66
N VAL A 384 -14.07 1.11 -3.61
CA VAL A 384 -12.82 1.88 -3.55
C VAL A 384 -11.63 0.93 -3.49
N ASN A 385 -11.63 -0.02 -2.54
CA ASN A 385 -10.54 -0.97 -2.41
C ASN A 385 -10.98 -2.30 -1.76
N SER A 386 -10.22 -3.37 -2.01
CA SER A 386 -10.50 -4.72 -1.51
C SER A 386 -10.15 -4.92 -0.03
N SER A 387 -9.26 -4.09 0.53
CA SER A 387 -8.95 -4.10 1.96
C SER A 387 -8.65 -2.69 2.47
N PHE A 388 -8.76 -2.48 3.78
CA PHE A 388 -8.40 -1.19 4.37
C PHE A 388 -6.90 -0.90 4.29
N ALA A 389 -6.05 -1.94 4.38
CA ALA A 389 -4.60 -1.78 4.26
C ALA A 389 -4.20 -1.24 2.88
N ARG A 390 -4.82 -1.77 1.81
CA ARG A 390 -4.66 -1.25 0.46
C ARG A 390 -5.27 0.13 0.28
N PHE A 391 -6.42 0.42 0.91
CA PHE A 391 -6.99 1.78 0.89
C PHE A 391 -5.99 2.83 1.40
N LEU A 392 -5.22 2.53 2.45
CA LEU A 392 -4.19 3.46 2.95
C LEU A 392 -3.08 3.72 1.93
N GLN A 393 -2.65 2.70 1.18
CA GLN A 393 -1.70 2.87 0.08
C GLN A 393 -2.30 3.57 -1.14
N TYR A 394 -3.62 3.49 -1.27
CA TYR A 394 -4.35 3.96 -2.43
C TYR A 394 -4.53 5.48 -2.45
N LEU A 395 -4.40 6.14 -1.30
CA LEU A 395 -4.40 7.60 -1.19
C LEU A 395 -3.35 8.23 -2.11
N ARG A 396 -3.70 9.33 -2.79
CA ARG A 396 -2.85 10.00 -3.79
C ARG A 396 -2.69 11.49 -3.50
N TYR A 397 -1.48 11.99 -3.75
CA TYR A 397 -1.24 13.43 -3.91
C TYR A 397 -1.86 13.91 -5.23
N GLN A 398 -2.06 15.23 -5.32
CA GLN A 398 -2.76 15.88 -6.41
C GLN A 398 -1.86 16.28 -7.56
#